data_AF-A0A291RMI0-F1
#
_entry.id   AF-A0A291RMI0-F1
#
_cell.length_a   1.000
_cell.length_b   1.000
_cell.length_c   1.000
_cell.angle_alpha   90.00
_cell.angle_beta   90.00
_cell.angle_gamma   90.00
#
_symmetry.space_group_name_H-M   'P 1'
#
loop_
_entity.id
_entity.type
_entity.pdbx_description
1 polymer ?
#
loop_
_entity_poly.entity_id
_entity_poly.type
_entity_poly.pdbx_seq_one_letter_code
_entity_poly.pdbx_strand_id
1 'polypeptide(L)'
;MSTKDAVGEDRSFSFGVIASAAVITLIVVVGVFMFVTRGNSGGGQAHPAPPPAAAAAGTDATGFADPTVDLFGRRVDIPNNPAGQPLPQDPSREHRPSDQDWLTAAPAGTTDPHGWQRVYGASVPFSTSDGPTRIEDGLAVGYSHTPQGAALAAAQITYRLNARPADRDLYVQQVRASAQQIAAYDKARSDGALPPQQPERITRYLVAPDAFQVENYADDMAIVRLAARGPVNDGAQTWAAIRLIMVWDGGDWRLKPTDAGTARTDYVTSLGGWTKW
;
A
#
# COMPACT_ATOMS: atom_id res chain seq x y z
N MET A 1 12.79 -25.38 52.03
CA MET A 1 12.26 -26.27 50.97
C MET A 1 10.97 -25.65 50.46
N SER A 2 11.06 -24.86 49.39
CA SER A 2 9.90 -24.28 48.71
C SER A 2 9.87 -24.83 47.30
N THR A 3 8.88 -25.68 47.05
CA THR A 3 8.33 -25.98 45.72
C THR A 3 7.89 -24.66 45.10
N LYS A 4 8.35 -24.38 43.87
CA LYS A 4 7.72 -23.35 43.04
C LYS A 4 7.47 -23.92 41.66
N ASP A 5 6.18 -23.96 41.38
CA ASP A 5 5.50 -24.56 40.26
C ASP A 5 6.03 -24.12 38.90
N ALA A 6 6.15 -25.10 38.01
CA ALA A 6 6.23 -24.89 36.58
C ALA A 6 4.94 -24.23 36.09
N VAL A 7 5.02 -22.97 35.67
CA VAL A 7 3.95 -22.28 34.96
C VAL A 7 4.31 -22.26 33.48
N GLY A 8 3.35 -22.73 32.69
CA GLY A 8 3.45 -23.04 31.28
C GLY A 8 4.05 -21.92 30.45
N GLU A 9 4.93 -22.34 29.56
CA GLU A 9 5.37 -21.61 28.39
C GLU A 9 4.14 -21.33 27.52
N ASP A 10 3.56 -20.13 27.66
CA ASP A 10 2.60 -19.60 26.70
C ASP A 10 3.29 -19.51 25.34
N ARG A 11 3.13 -20.57 24.54
CA ARG A 11 3.41 -20.57 23.11
C ARG A 11 2.43 -19.61 22.45
N SER A 12 2.72 -18.31 22.58
CA SER A 12 2.27 -17.30 21.65
C SER A 12 2.67 -17.76 20.25
N PHE A 13 1.70 -18.18 19.45
CA PHE A 13 1.92 -18.48 18.06
C PHE A 13 2.36 -17.18 17.38
N SER A 14 3.67 -17.04 17.15
CA SER A 14 4.21 -15.96 16.35
C SER A 14 3.69 -16.14 14.92
N PHE A 15 2.72 -15.30 14.54
CA PHE A 15 2.25 -15.10 13.16
C PHE A 15 3.37 -14.58 12.22
N GLY A 16 4.61 -14.46 12.69
CA GLY A 16 5.67 -13.62 12.13
C GLY A 16 6.63 -14.25 11.12
N VAL A 17 6.30 -15.36 10.43
CA VAL A 17 7.26 -15.99 9.49
C VAL A 17 6.75 -16.13 8.04
N ILE A 18 5.48 -15.87 7.74
CA ILE A 18 4.87 -16.46 6.52
C ILE A 18 4.35 -15.44 5.49
N ALA A 19 4.36 -14.13 5.79
CA ALA A 19 4.04 -13.09 4.80
C ALA A 19 5.19 -12.09 4.70
N SER A 20 5.54 -11.70 3.46
CA SER A 20 6.53 -10.66 3.17
C SER A 20 6.39 -9.49 4.13
N ALA A 21 7.49 -9.01 4.72
CA ALA A 21 7.46 -8.05 5.82
C ALA A 21 6.62 -6.79 5.50
N ALA A 22 6.51 -6.41 4.22
CA ALA A 22 5.66 -5.30 3.75
C ALA A 22 4.15 -5.46 4.04
N VAL A 23 3.61 -6.69 4.06
CA VAL A 23 2.20 -6.95 4.44
C VAL A 23 2.03 -6.81 5.96
N ILE A 24 3.03 -7.23 6.73
CA ILE A 24 2.98 -7.20 8.20
C ILE A 24 3.11 -5.76 8.71
N THR A 25 4.02 -4.97 8.12
CA THR A 25 4.33 -3.60 8.56
C THR A 25 3.13 -2.66 8.48
N LEU A 26 2.36 -2.67 7.38
CA LEU A 26 1.20 -1.80 7.22
C LEU A 26 0.01 -2.26 8.09
N ILE A 27 -0.20 -3.56 8.24
CA ILE A 27 -1.22 -4.11 9.16
C ILE A 27 -0.93 -3.72 10.61
N VAL A 28 0.34 -3.71 11.02
CA VAL A 28 0.75 -3.25 12.35
C VAL A 28 0.46 -1.75 12.53
N VAL A 29 0.74 -0.92 11.52
CA VAL A 29 0.40 0.52 11.56
C VAL A 29 -1.10 0.73 11.73
N VAL A 30 -1.92 0.00 10.96
CA VAL A 30 -3.39 0.04 11.09
C VAL A 30 -3.82 -0.41 12.49
N GLY A 31 -3.25 -1.50 13.00
CA GLY A 31 -3.52 -2.02 14.34
C GLY A 31 -3.18 -1.02 15.45
N VAL A 32 -2.03 -0.34 15.37
CA VAL A 32 -1.63 0.70 16.32
C VAL A 32 -2.57 1.90 16.23
N PHE A 33 -2.92 2.36 15.02
CA PHE A 33 -3.87 3.45 14.84
C PHE A 33 -5.24 3.12 15.46
N MET A 34 -5.75 1.91 15.23
CA MET A 34 -7.00 1.43 15.84
C MET A 34 -6.91 1.36 17.37
N PHE A 35 -5.78 0.91 17.92
CA PHE A 35 -5.57 0.85 19.38
C PHE A 35 -5.54 2.24 20.02
N VAL A 36 -4.80 3.19 19.44
CA VAL A 36 -4.67 4.56 19.96
C VAL A 36 -5.98 5.33 19.87
N THR A 37 -6.72 5.18 18.77
CA THR A 37 -8.02 5.86 18.58
C THR A 37 -9.17 5.25 19.40
N ARG A 38 -9.00 4.05 19.96
CA ARG A 38 -10.01 3.37 20.80
C ARG A 38 -10.32 4.14 22.09
N GLY A 39 -9.37 4.94 22.59
CA GLY A 39 -9.53 5.75 23.80
C GLY A 39 -10.46 6.96 23.66
N ASN A 40 -10.85 7.34 22.44
CA ASN A 40 -11.58 8.58 22.16
C ASN A 40 -13.04 8.37 21.69
N SER A 41 -13.55 7.14 21.73
CA SER A 41 -14.88 6.79 21.20
C SER A 41 -15.94 6.70 22.29
N GLY A 42 -16.24 7.83 22.93
CA GLY A 42 -17.47 8.03 23.70
C GLY A 42 -18.52 8.69 22.82
N GLY A 43 -19.24 7.89 22.04
CA GLY A 43 -20.33 8.39 21.19
C GLY A 43 -20.90 7.31 20.29
N GLY A 44 -22.08 6.79 20.64
CA GLY A 44 -22.82 5.86 19.80
C GLY A 44 -23.24 6.55 18.50
N GLN A 45 -22.49 6.33 17.42
CA GLN A 45 -22.94 6.63 16.07
C GLN A 45 -23.69 5.43 15.52
N ALA A 46 -24.94 5.67 15.11
CA ALA A 46 -25.78 4.70 14.43
C ALA A 46 -25.07 4.17 13.18
N HIS A 47 -25.05 2.85 13.01
CA HIS A 47 -24.55 2.20 11.81
C HIS A 47 -25.34 2.72 10.59
N PRO A 48 -24.68 3.32 9.58
CA PRO A 48 -25.30 3.50 8.28
C PRO A 48 -25.65 2.12 7.71
N ALA A 49 -26.78 2.02 7.03
CA ALA A 49 -27.15 0.83 6.29
C ALA A 49 -26.02 0.45 5.30
N PRO A 50 -25.83 -0.85 5.01
CA PRO A 50 -24.84 -1.26 4.01
C PRO A 50 -25.12 -0.53 2.70
N PRO A 51 -24.09 0.05 2.04
CA PRO A 51 -24.27 0.55 0.69
C PRO A 51 -24.83 -0.58 -0.20
N PRO A 52 -25.64 -0.27 -1.22
CA PRO A 52 -26.08 -1.27 -2.18
C PRO A 52 -24.84 -1.98 -2.69
N ALA A 53 -24.90 -3.32 -2.78
CA ALA A 53 -23.86 -4.08 -3.44
C ALA A 53 -23.61 -3.45 -4.81
N ALA A 54 -22.43 -2.86 -5.00
CA ALA A 54 -22.03 -2.33 -6.30
C ALA A 54 -22.27 -3.46 -7.29
N ALA A 55 -23.10 -3.19 -8.31
CA ALA A 55 -23.30 -4.10 -9.42
C ALA A 55 -21.90 -4.56 -9.85
N ALA A 56 -21.69 -5.88 -9.92
CA ALA A 56 -20.39 -6.47 -10.20
C ALA A 56 -19.87 -5.90 -11.52
N ALA A 57 -19.08 -4.84 -11.42
CA ALA A 57 -18.52 -4.20 -12.59
C ALA A 57 -17.49 -5.15 -13.15
N GLY A 58 -17.64 -5.46 -14.44
CA GLY A 58 -16.73 -6.36 -15.14
C GLY A 58 -15.30 -5.81 -15.10
N THR A 59 -14.34 -6.72 -15.25
CA THR A 59 -12.90 -6.40 -15.34
C THR A 59 -12.55 -5.43 -16.48
N ASP A 60 -13.49 -5.20 -17.40
CA ASP A 60 -13.34 -4.32 -18.57
C ASP A 60 -14.17 -3.03 -18.46
N ALA A 61 -14.83 -2.78 -17.31
CA ALA A 61 -15.69 -1.61 -17.14
C ALA A 61 -14.88 -0.32 -17.03
N THR A 62 -15.18 0.66 -17.88
CA THR A 62 -14.48 1.96 -17.90
C THR A 62 -15.24 3.05 -17.14
N GLY A 63 -14.52 4.07 -16.68
CA GLY A 63 -15.08 5.26 -16.04
C GLY A 63 -15.15 5.16 -14.52
N PHE A 64 -15.84 6.11 -13.90
CA PHE A 64 -15.89 6.28 -12.45
C PHE A 64 -17.31 6.48 -11.97
N ALA A 65 -17.62 5.94 -10.79
CA ALA A 65 -18.79 6.31 -10.01
C ALA A 65 -18.57 7.63 -9.27
N ASP A 66 -19.57 8.07 -8.50
CA ASP A 66 -19.44 9.27 -7.69
C ASP A 66 -18.23 9.17 -6.74
N PRO A 67 -17.42 10.23 -6.65
CA PRO A 67 -16.24 10.25 -5.80
C PRO A 67 -16.62 10.18 -4.33
N THR A 68 -15.70 9.65 -3.53
CA THR A 68 -15.84 9.60 -2.06
C THR A 68 -14.69 10.32 -1.38
N VAL A 69 -14.71 10.36 -0.05
CA VAL A 69 -13.59 10.83 0.76
C VAL A 69 -13.02 9.70 1.60
N ASP A 70 -11.72 9.74 1.85
CA ASP A 70 -11.09 8.86 2.82
C ASP A 70 -11.31 9.33 4.27
N LEU A 71 -10.73 8.60 5.23
CA LEU A 71 -10.79 8.90 6.66
C LEU A 71 -10.29 10.31 7.04
N PHE A 72 -9.51 10.94 6.17
CA PHE A 72 -8.89 12.24 6.39
C PHE A 72 -9.48 13.34 5.50
N GLY A 73 -10.60 13.06 4.82
CA GLY A 73 -11.31 14.02 3.98
C GLY A 73 -10.69 14.22 2.60
N ARG A 74 -9.73 13.40 2.18
CA ARG A 74 -9.16 13.49 0.83
C ARG A 74 -10.07 12.81 -0.17
N ARG A 75 -10.27 13.45 -1.33
CA ARG A 75 -11.02 12.86 -2.45
C ARG A 75 -10.35 11.56 -2.88
N VAL A 76 -11.16 10.52 -3.08
CA VAL A 76 -10.76 9.28 -3.73
C VAL A 76 -11.84 8.93 -4.75
N ASP A 77 -11.43 8.72 -5.99
CA ASP A 77 -12.33 8.37 -7.08
C ASP A 77 -12.63 6.86 -7.08
N ILE A 78 -13.85 6.47 -7.43
CA ILE A 78 -14.28 5.08 -7.42
C ILE A 78 -14.32 4.57 -8.87
N PRO A 79 -13.31 3.82 -9.33
CA PRO A 79 -13.30 3.28 -10.68
C PRO A 79 -14.40 2.23 -10.84
N ASN A 80 -14.98 2.16 -12.03
CA ASN A 80 -15.92 1.08 -12.37
C ASN A 80 -15.19 -0.26 -12.38
N ASN A 81 -13.98 -0.35 -12.95
CA ASN A 81 -13.15 -1.54 -12.80
C ASN A 81 -12.63 -1.67 -11.35
N PRO A 82 -12.90 -2.78 -10.63
CA PRO A 82 -12.41 -2.96 -9.26
C PRO A 82 -10.88 -3.00 -9.16
N ALA A 83 -10.16 -3.30 -10.25
CA ALA A 83 -8.71 -3.26 -10.35
C ALA A 83 -8.14 -1.85 -10.62
N GLY A 84 -9.00 -0.86 -10.84
CA GLY A 84 -8.64 0.52 -11.17
C GLY A 84 -8.67 0.82 -12.67
N GLN A 85 -8.55 2.11 -12.99
CA GLN A 85 -8.62 2.67 -14.33
C GLN A 85 -7.32 3.44 -14.63
N PRO A 86 -6.44 2.93 -15.51
CA PRO A 86 -5.26 3.66 -15.97
C PRO A 86 -5.63 5.01 -16.58
N LEU A 87 -4.78 6.01 -16.37
CA LEU A 87 -4.97 7.35 -16.94
C LEU A 87 -4.21 7.46 -18.27
N PRO A 88 -4.65 8.30 -19.21
CA PRO A 88 -3.87 8.62 -20.40
C PRO A 88 -2.47 9.14 -20.00
N GLN A 89 -1.43 8.57 -20.60
CA GLN A 89 -0.05 8.97 -20.33
C GLN A 89 0.41 10.10 -21.25
N ASP A 90 1.18 11.03 -20.70
CA ASP A 90 1.90 12.11 -21.37
C ASP A 90 3.40 12.00 -21.00
N PRO A 91 4.20 11.31 -21.83
CA PRO A 91 5.63 11.11 -21.59
C PRO A 91 6.44 12.41 -21.54
N SER A 92 5.90 13.54 -22.02
CA SER A 92 6.58 14.83 -21.93
C SER A 92 6.65 15.37 -20.49
N ARG A 93 5.83 14.82 -19.59
CA ARG A 93 5.79 15.16 -18.17
C ARG A 93 6.59 14.21 -17.29
N GLU A 94 7.19 13.17 -17.85
CA GLU A 94 8.15 12.33 -17.14
C GLU A 94 9.44 13.11 -16.88
N HIS A 95 9.94 13.03 -15.64
CA HIS A 95 11.23 13.60 -15.28
C HIS A 95 12.38 12.79 -15.91
N ARG A 96 13.54 13.41 -16.06
CA ARG A 96 14.74 12.82 -16.64
C ARG A 96 15.89 12.83 -15.63
N PRO A 97 16.89 11.95 -15.77
CA PRO A 97 18.07 11.95 -14.91
C PRO A 97 18.84 13.28 -14.87
N SER A 98 18.69 14.13 -15.89
CA SER A 98 19.30 15.47 -15.95
C SER A 98 18.56 16.53 -15.14
N ASP A 99 17.34 16.25 -14.69
CA ASP A 99 16.50 17.24 -14.02
C ASP A 99 16.92 17.39 -12.56
N GLN A 100 16.91 18.63 -12.07
CA GLN A 100 17.38 18.94 -10.70
C GLN A 100 16.52 18.26 -9.63
N ASP A 101 15.26 17.98 -9.94
CA ASP A 101 14.28 17.36 -9.08
C ASP A 101 14.05 15.87 -9.40
N TRP A 102 14.98 15.22 -10.12
CA TRP A 102 14.88 13.79 -10.51
C TRP A 102 14.42 12.86 -9.38
N LEU A 103 14.93 13.04 -8.16
CA LEU A 103 14.58 12.23 -6.98
C LEU A 103 13.44 12.80 -6.13
N THR A 104 13.01 14.03 -6.41
CA THR A 104 12.11 14.81 -5.53
C THR A 104 10.83 15.28 -6.20
N ALA A 105 10.68 15.10 -7.51
CA ALA A 105 9.48 15.46 -8.22
C ALA A 105 8.34 14.46 -8.00
N ALA A 106 7.12 14.96 -7.96
CA ALA A 106 5.91 14.14 -7.89
C ALA A 106 5.51 13.67 -9.31
N PRO A 107 4.98 12.45 -9.48
CA PRO A 107 4.39 12.03 -10.74
C PRO A 107 3.24 12.96 -11.15
N ALA A 108 3.09 13.26 -12.44
CA ALA A 108 2.03 14.14 -12.91
C ALA A 108 0.63 13.51 -12.74
N GLY A 109 -0.37 14.31 -12.40
CA GLY A 109 -1.77 13.88 -12.33
C GLY A 109 -2.21 13.25 -11.00
N THR A 110 -1.31 13.03 -10.05
CA THR A 110 -1.64 12.49 -8.72
C THR A 110 -2.42 13.46 -7.83
N THR A 111 -2.47 14.75 -8.18
CA THR A 111 -3.29 15.79 -7.52
C THR A 111 -4.56 16.14 -8.29
N ASP A 112 -4.71 15.62 -9.50
CA ASP A 112 -5.87 15.85 -10.36
C ASP A 112 -6.96 14.79 -10.07
N PRO A 113 -8.22 15.00 -10.53
CA PRO A 113 -9.24 13.96 -10.47
C PRO A 113 -8.74 12.64 -11.04
N HIS A 114 -9.10 11.54 -10.39
CA HIS A 114 -8.70 10.16 -10.71
C HIS A 114 -7.23 9.80 -10.42
N GLY A 115 -6.42 10.75 -9.93
CA GLY A 115 -5.04 10.50 -9.48
C GLY A 115 -4.96 9.57 -8.27
N TRP A 116 -6.04 9.47 -7.48
CA TRP A 116 -6.19 8.52 -6.39
C TRP A 116 -7.50 7.75 -6.53
N GLN A 117 -7.39 6.42 -6.59
CA GLN A 117 -8.53 5.55 -6.86
C GLN A 117 -8.75 4.54 -5.75
N ARG A 118 -10.02 4.20 -5.48
CA ARG A 118 -10.41 3.16 -4.53
C ARG A 118 -10.38 1.80 -5.20
N VAL A 119 -9.32 1.03 -4.94
CA VAL A 119 -9.08 -0.30 -5.51
C VAL A 119 -9.09 -1.34 -4.39
N TYR A 120 -10.04 -2.28 -4.45
CA TYR A 120 -10.25 -3.31 -3.41
C TYR A 120 -10.31 -2.76 -1.97
N GLY A 121 -10.86 -1.55 -1.81
CA GLY A 121 -10.97 -0.88 -0.52
C GLY A 121 -9.75 -0.03 -0.11
N ALA A 122 -8.62 -0.13 -0.82
CA ALA A 122 -7.43 0.69 -0.61
C ALA A 122 -7.40 1.90 -1.55
N SER A 123 -6.77 2.99 -1.12
CA SER A 123 -6.56 4.18 -1.96
C SER A 123 -5.16 4.11 -2.58
N VAL A 124 -5.08 4.00 -3.91
CA VAL A 124 -3.83 3.78 -4.64
C VAL A 124 -3.63 4.84 -5.74
N PRO A 125 -2.37 5.23 -6.03
CA PRO A 125 -2.09 6.34 -6.93
C PRO A 125 -2.05 5.90 -8.40
N PHE A 126 -2.66 6.71 -9.27
CA PHE A 126 -2.50 6.62 -10.72
C PHE A 126 -1.95 7.95 -11.22
N SER A 127 -1.03 7.89 -12.17
CA SER A 127 -0.41 9.08 -12.75
C SER A 127 -0.67 9.17 -14.24
N THR A 128 -0.42 10.36 -14.79
CA THR A 128 -0.43 10.66 -16.22
C THR A 128 0.98 10.67 -16.82
N SER A 129 2.04 10.41 -16.04
CA SER A 129 3.42 10.41 -16.54
C SER A 129 4.11 9.06 -16.34
N ASP A 130 4.01 8.47 -15.15
CA ASP A 130 4.89 7.37 -14.72
C ASP A 130 4.13 6.05 -14.51
N GLY A 131 2.91 5.97 -15.06
CA GLY A 131 2.04 4.81 -14.98
C GLY A 131 1.14 4.74 -13.74
N PRO A 132 0.50 3.58 -13.49
CA PRO A 132 0.51 2.39 -14.36
C PRO A 132 -0.17 2.69 -15.70
N THR A 133 0.37 2.16 -16.80
CA THR A 133 -0.16 2.37 -18.16
C THR A 133 -1.33 1.46 -18.49
N ARG A 134 -1.44 0.30 -17.84
CA ARG A 134 -2.51 -0.67 -18.06
C ARG A 134 -2.84 -1.49 -16.81
N ILE A 135 -4.00 -2.13 -16.84
CA ILE A 135 -4.33 -3.26 -15.96
C ILE A 135 -4.23 -4.54 -16.78
N GLU A 136 -3.43 -5.49 -16.32
CA GLU A 136 -3.23 -6.80 -16.96
C GLU A 136 -3.55 -7.88 -15.92
N ASP A 137 -4.57 -8.70 -16.18
CA ASP A 137 -5.06 -9.73 -15.24
C ASP A 137 -5.36 -9.20 -13.82
N GLY A 138 -5.86 -7.96 -13.73
CA GLY A 138 -6.17 -7.30 -12.45
C GLY A 138 -4.94 -6.69 -11.74
N LEU A 139 -3.76 -6.75 -12.36
CA LEU A 139 -2.52 -6.17 -11.89
C LEU A 139 -2.26 -4.83 -12.57
N ALA A 140 -1.88 -3.82 -11.80
CA ALA A 140 -1.44 -2.55 -12.35
C ALA A 140 0.03 -2.64 -12.77
N VAL A 141 0.31 -2.45 -14.06
CA VAL A 141 1.62 -2.68 -14.68
C VAL A 141 1.99 -1.59 -15.68
N GLY A 142 3.25 -1.60 -16.11
CA GLY A 142 3.84 -0.65 -17.05
C GLY A 142 4.05 0.71 -16.38
N TYR A 143 4.78 0.69 -15.26
CA TYR A 143 5.33 1.89 -14.66
C TYR A 143 6.57 2.34 -15.44
N SER A 144 6.85 3.63 -15.45
CA SER A 144 8.07 4.15 -16.07
C SER A 144 9.32 3.70 -15.30
N HIS A 145 10.45 3.59 -15.99
CA HIS A 145 11.74 3.25 -15.39
C HIS A 145 12.40 4.49 -14.76
N THR A 146 11.69 5.10 -13.80
CA THR A 146 12.06 6.35 -13.11
C THR A 146 11.86 6.22 -11.58
N PRO A 147 12.42 7.14 -10.78
CA PRO A 147 12.12 7.25 -9.35
C PRO A 147 10.62 7.40 -9.06
N GLN A 148 9.92 8.15 -9.90
CA GLN A 148 8.48 8.40 -9.82
C GLN A 148 7.68 7.13 -10.09
N GLY A 149 8.04 6.39 -11.15
CA GLY A 149 7.47 5.08 -11.47
C GLY A 149 7.70 4.07 -10.35
N ALA A 150 8.89 4.06 -9.75
CA ALA A 150 9.18 3.21 -8.60
C ALA A 150 8.32 3.55 -7.38
N ALA A 151 8.07 4.84 -7.11
CA ALA A 151 7.23 5.28 -6.00
C ALA A 151 5.75 4.90 -6.18
N LEU A 152 5.23 5.06 -7.41
CA LEU A 152 3.87 4.63 -7.77
C LEU A 152 3.71 3.12 -7.63
N ALA A 153 4.65 2.33 -8.18
CA ALA A 153 4.65 0.88 -8.08
C ALA A 153 4.73 0.42 -6.63
N ALA A 154 5.60 1.05 -5.81
CA ALA A 154 5.72 0.75 -4.39
C ALA A 154 4.39 0.93 -3.65
N ALA A 155 3.68 2.04 -3.89
CA ALA A 155 2.37 2.29 -3.30
C ALA A 155 1.31 1.29 -3.81
N GLN A 156 1.20 1.11 -5.12
CA GLN A 156 0.23 0.21 -5.75
C GLN A 156 0.39 -1.24 -5.28
N ILE A 157 1.60 -1.80 -5.37
CA ILE A 157 1.89 -3.20 -4.98
C ILE A 157 1.63 -3.40 -3.50
N THR A 158 2.16 -2.52 -2.64
CA THR A 158 2.02 -2.65 -1.17
C THR A 158 0.56 -2.59 -0.75
N TYR A 159 -0.21 -1.64 -1.26
CA TYR A 159 -1.59 -1.45 -0.85
C TYR A 159 -2.52 -2.52 -1.40
N ARG A 160 -2.31 -2.98 -2.63
CA ARG A 160 -3.07 -4.10 -3.21
C ARG A 160 -2.77 -5.42 -2.49
N LEU A 161 -1.50 -5.70 -2.14
CA LEU A 161 -1.14 -6.86 -1.31
C LEU A 161 -1.83 -6.82 0.04
N ASN A 162 -1.86 -5.67 0.70
CA ASN A 162 -2.52 -5.53 1.99
C ASN A 162 -4.04 -5.65 1.89
N ALA A 163 -4.65 -5.16 0.80
CA ALA A 163 -6.08 -5.29 0.55
C ALA A 163 -6.48 -6.73 0.19
N ARG A 164 -5.66 -7.45 -0.59
CA ARG A 164 -5.92 -8.82 -1.06
C ARG A 164 -4.74 -9.75 -0.74
N PRO A 165 -4.51 -10.08 0.54
CA PRO A 165 -3.29 -10.77 0.95
C PRO A 165 -3.19 -12.21 0.47
N ALA A 166 -4.29 -12.83 0.01
CA ALA A 166 -4.23 -14.14 -0.62
C ALA A 166 -4.01 -14.08 -2.15
N ASP A 167 -3.99 -12.92 -2.79
CA ASP A 167 -3.83 -12.81 -4.26
C ASP A 167 -2.45 -13.33 -4.71
N ARG A 168 -2.44 -14.56 -5.22
CA ARG A 168 -1.21 -15.28 -5.56
C ARG A 168 -0.54 -14.73 -6.80
N ASP A 169 -1.32 -14.33 -7.81
CA ASP A 169 -0.77 -13.80 -9.06
C ASP A 169 -0.10 -12.46 -8.81
N LEU A 170 -0.72 -11.60 -8.00
CA LEU A 170 -0.09 -10.37 -7.54
C LEU A 170 1.21 -10.65 -6.80
N TYR A 171 1.21 -11.59 -5.85
CA TYR A 171 2.41 -11.94 -5.09
C TYR A 171 3.53 -12.46 -6.01
N VAL A 172 3.26 -13.43 -6.88
CA VAL A 172 4.29 -14.05 -7.72
C VAL A 172 4.78 -13.12 -8.82
N GLN A 173 3.93 -12.25 -9.37
CA GLN A 173 4.29 -11.40 -10.51
C GLN A 173 4.87 -10.05 -10.09
N GLN A 174 4.45 -9.49 -8.95
CA GLN A 174 4.85 -8.15 -8.51
C GLN A 174 5.76 -8.14 -7.29
N VAL A 175 6.07 -9.31 -6.71
CA VAL A 175 7.05 -9.46 -5.64
C VAL A 175 8.19 -10.35 -6.11
N ARG A 176 9.43 -9.88 -5.98
CA ARG A 176 10.65 -10.65 -6.25
C ARG A 176 10.95 -11.60 -5.08
N ALA A 177 10.04 -12.54 -4.84
CA ALA A 177 10.14 -13.54 -3.77
C ALA A 177 11.03 -14.73 -4.16
N SER A 178 11.75 -15.29 -3.19
CA SER A 178 12.49 -16.54 -3.38
C SER A 178 11.53 -17.74 -3.45
N ALA A 179 11.98 -18.87 -3.99
CA ALA A 179 11.19 -20.10 -4.02
C ALA A 179 10.73 -20.54 -2.62
N GLN A 180 11.56 -20.33 -1.59
CA GLN A 180 11.21 -20.61 -0.20
C GLN A 180 10.09 -19.68 0.30
N GLN A 181 10.15 -18.38 -0.04
CA GLN A 181 9.10 -17.43 0.32
C GLN A 181 7.79 -17.74 -0.38
N ILE A 182 7.82 -18.13 -1.65
CA ILE A 182 6.63 -18.57 -2.40
C ILE A 182 6.02 -19.83 -1.76
N ALA A 183 6.83 -20.83 -1.41
CA ALA A 183 6.34 -22.04 -0.75
C ALA A 183 5.70 -21.75 0.62
N ALA A 184 6.31 -20.84 1.40
CA ALA A 184 5.75 -20.39 2.66
C ALA A 184 4.40 -19.67 2.46
N TYR A 185 4.34 -18.75 1.50
CA TYR A 185 3.12 -18.05 1.13
C TYR A 185 2.00 -19.00 0.69
N ASP A 186 2.30 -19.95 -0.19
CA ASP A 186 1.34 -20.95 -0.68
C ASP A 186 0.80 -21.81 0.48
N LYS A 187 1.66 -22.16 1.45
CA LYS A 187 1.22 -22.84 2.67
C LYS A 187 0.28 -21.99 3.52
N ALA A 188 0.59 -20.71 3.77
CA ALA A 188 -0.32 -19.83 4.51
C ALA A 188 -1.67 -19.67 3.81
N ARG A 189 -1.67 -19.59 2.48
CA ARG A 189 -2.91 -19.55 1.68
C ARG A 189 -3.70 -20.85 1.82
N SER A 190 -3.06 -22.02 1.69
CA SER A 190 -3.75 -23.32 1.83
C SER A 190 -4.30 -23.57 3.24
N ASP A 191 -3.60 -23.07 4.25
CA ASP A 191 -4.02 -23.17 5.66
C ASP A 191 -5.15 -22.17 6.01
N GLY A 192 -5.58 -21.32 5.07
CA GLY A 192 -6.63 -20.33 5.28
C GLY A 192 -6.20 -19.13 6.14
N ALA A 193 -4.90 -18.92 6.33
CA ALA A 193 -4.36 -17.84 7.14
C ALA A 193 -4.45 -16.46 6.46
N LEU A 194 -4.66 -16.43 5.14
CA LEU A 194 -4.74 -15.21 4.33
C LEU A 194 -6.15 -15.04 3.78
N PRO A 195 -6.89 -13.97 4.13
CA PRO A 195 -8.19 -13.72 3.53
C PRO A 195 -8.07 -13.35 2.05
N PRO A 196 -9.01 -13.77 1.18
CA PRO A 196 -9.05 -13.34 -0.23
C PRO A 196 -9.02 -11.82 -0.39
N GLN A 197 -9.78 -11.12 0.46
CA GLN A 197 -9.76 -9.68 0.60
C GLN A 197 -9.97 -9.30 2.06
N GLN A 198 -9.27 -8.28 2.53
CA GLN A 198 -9.50 -7.72 3.85
C GLN A 198 -10.90 -7.08 3.93
N PRO A 199 -11.56 -7.17 5.09
CA PRO A 199 -12.85 -6.53 5.29
C PRO A 199 -12.70 -5.01 5.36
N GLU A 200 -13.79 -4.29 5.05
CA GLU A 200 -13.81 -2.81 5.01
C GLU A 200 -13.27 -2.15 6.28
N ARG A 201 -13.56 -2.74 7.45
CA ARG A 201 -13.05 -2.27 8.75
C ARG A 201 -11.52 -2.19 8.82
N ILE A 202 -10.80 -2.89 7.94
CA ILE A 202 -9.34 -2.83 7.79
C ILE A 202 -8.97 -1.96 6.58
N THR A 203 -9.57 -2.21 5.41
CA THR A 203 -9.16 -1.53 4.17
C THR A 203 -9.41 -0.03 4.20
N ARG A 204 -10.39 0.46 4.98
CA ARG A 204 -10.64 1.90 5.16
C ARG A 204 -9.43 2.69 5.69
N TYR A 205 -8.47 2.01 6.33
CA TYR A 205 -7.22 2.59 6.82
C TYR A 205 -6.06 2.51 5.83
N LEU A 206 -6.23 1.79 4.71
CA LEU A 206 -5.31 1.78 3.58
C LEU A 206 -5.52 3.05 2.74
N VAL A 207 -5.25 4.19 3.37
CA VAL A 207 -5.43 5.52 2.79
C VAL A 207 -4.19 5.99 2.04
N ALA A 208 -4.35 6.92 1.10
CA ALA A 208 -3.23 7.47 0.34
C ALA A 208 -2.09 7.93 1.29
N PRO A 209 -0.82 7.60 1.06
CA PRO A 209 0.26 8.26 1.78
C PRO A 209 0.22 9.78 1.52
N ASP A 210 0.58 10.59 2.51
CA ASP A 210 0.64 12.06 2.36
C ASP A 210 1.86 12.50 1.53
N ALA A 211 2.91 11.69 1.55
CA ALA A 211 4.15 11.94 0.83
C ALA A 211 4.93 10.64 0.61
N PHE A 212 5.92 10.72 -0.27
CA PHE A 212 6.94 9.70 -0.45
C PHE A 212 8.33 10.32 -0.43
N GLN A 213 9.35 9.48 -0.30
CA GLN A 213 10.75 9.89 -0.41
C GLN A 213 11.52 8.81 -1.15
N VAL A 214 12.26 9.19 -2.17
CA VAL A 214 13.22 8.30 -2.84
C VAL A 214 14.57 8.47 -2.15
N GLU A 215 14.94 7.52 -1.30
CA GLU A 215 16.21 7.57 -0.55
C GLU A 215 17.41 7.25 -1.45
N ASN A 216 17.21 6.36 -2.41
CA ASN A 216 18.23 5.94 -3.35
C ASN A 216 17.58 5.44 -4.63
N TYR A 217 18.25 5.68 -5.75
CA TYR A 217 17.84 5.19 -7.07
C TYR A 217 19.06 4.75 -7.87
N ALA A 218 18.93 3.61 -8.52
CA ALA A 218 19.76 3.10 -9.59
C ALA A 218 18.87 2.39 -10.62
N ASP A 219 19.38 2.17 -11.82
CA ASP A 219 18.62 1.55 -12.92
C ASP A 219 18.09 0.14 -12.60
N ASP A 220 18.61 -0.55 -11.57
CA ASP A 220 18.11 -1.87 -11.17
C ASP A 220 17.34 -1.86 -9.84
N MET A 221 17.38 -0.75 -9.08
CA MET A 221 16.85 -0.70 -7.72
C MET A 221 16.51 0.72 -7.26
N ALA A 222 15.34 0.86 -6.62
CA ALA A 222 14.96 2.07 -5.89
C ALA A 222 14.63 1.75 -4.43
N ILE A 223 14.94 2.68 -3.53
CA ILE A 223 14.53 2.61 -2.13
C ILE A 223 13.55 3.75 -1.89
N VAL A 224 12.30 3.38 -1.64
CA VAL A 224 11.18 4.31 -1.51
C VAL A 224 10.65 4.26 -0.08
N ARG A 225 10.38 5.41 0.52
CA ARG A 225 9.59 5.51 1.73
C ARG A 225 8.22 6.09 1.43
N LEU A 226 7.19 5.54 2.05
CA LEU A 226 5.83 6.07 2.01
C LEU A 226 5.45 6.57 3.40
N ALA A 227 5.01 7.83 3.49
CA ALA A 227 4.55 8.43 4.74
C ALA A 227 3.02 8.42 4.80
N ALA A 228 2.45 7.39 5.42
CA ALA A 228 1.03 7.32 5.68
C ALA A 228 0.68 8.13 6.93
N ARG A 229 -0.43 8.88 6.87
CA ARG A 229 -0.88 9.70 8.01
C ARG A 229 -1.16 8.80 9.21
N GLY A 230 -0.42 9.03 10.29
CA GLY A 230 -0.54 8.33 11.56
C GLY A 230 -1.50 9.01 12.53
N PRO A 231 -1.62 8.51 13.77
CA PRO A 231 -2.42 9.17 14.78
C PRO A 231 -1.83 10.54 15.15
N VAL A 232 -2.69 11.44 15.62
CA VAL A 232 -2.24 12.66 16.29
C VAL A 232 -1.75 12.25 17.68
N ASN A 233 -0.49 12.56 18.00
CA ASN A 233 0.13 12.26 19.28
C ASN A 233 0.48 13.58 19.97
N ASP A 234 0.02 13.79 21.21
CA ASP A 234 0.20 15.04 21.97
C ASP A 234 -0.15 16.32 21.19
N GLY A 235 -1.20 16.25 20.36
CA GLY A 235 -1.64 17.37 19.51
C GLY A 235 -0.82 17.59 18.24
N ALA A 236 0.25 16.81 18.02
CA ALA A 236 1.08 16.86 16.82
C ALA A 236 0.74 15.74 15.83
N GLN A 237 0.67 16.07 14.55
CA GLN A 237 0.52 15.08 13.49
C GLN A 237 1.79 14.22 13.37
N THR A 238 1.62 12.91 13.27
CA THR A 238 2.71 11.96 12.96
C THR A 238 2.43 11.23 11.66
N TRP A 239 3.47 10.68 11.03
CA TRP A 239 3.33 9.81 9.87
C TRP A 239 4.07 8.51 10.11
N ALA A 240 3.42 7.40 9.82
CA ALA A 240 4.07 6.11 9.72
C ALA A 240 4.81 6.04 8.38
N ALA A 241 6.14 6.03 8.45
CA ALA A 241 7.04 5.91 7.32
C ALA A 241 7.43 4.44 7.12
N ILE A 242 6.99 3.86 6.00
CA ILE A 242 7.33 2.49 5.61
C ILE A 242 8.36 2.54 4.50
N ARG A 243 9.49 1.84 4.71
CA ARG A 243 10.59 1.72 3.74
C ARG A 243 10.43 0.47 2.88
N LEU A 244 10.45 0.65 1.57
CA LEU A 244 10.20 -0.36 0.54
C LEU A 244 11.39 -0.39 -0.42
N ILE A 245 11.80 -1.59 -0.82
CA ILE A 245 12.86 -1.80 -1.81
C ILE A 245 12.20 -2.28 -3.09
N MET A 246 12.37 -1.52 -4.16
CA MET A 246 11.86 -1.84 -5.50
C MET A 246 13.03 -2.28 -6.37
N VAL A 247 12.81 -3.28 -7.22
CA VAL A 247 13.79 -3.74 -8.22
C VAL A 247 13.17 -3.69 -9.60
N TRP A 248 13.96 -3.29 -10.59
CA TRP A 248 13.53 -3.30 -11.99
C TRP A 248 13.79 -4.67 -12.58
N ASP A 249 12.74 -5.39 -12.97
CA ASP A 249 12.84 -6.78 -13.40
C ASP A 249 11.69 -7.16 -14.33
N GLY A 250 12.02 -7.72 -15.49
CA GLY A 250 11.01 -8.10 -16.48
C GLY A 250 10.27 -6.92 -17.13
N GLY A 251 10.91 -5.74 -17.17
CA GLY A 251 10.34 -4.53 -17.78
C GLY A 251 9.37 -3.77 -16.87
N ASP A 252 9.36 -4.05 -15.57
CA ASP A 252 8.55 -3.32 -14.61
C ASP A 252 9.18 -3.30 -13.20
N TRP A 253 8.63 -2.49 -12.30
CA TRP A 253 9.03 -2.44 -10.89
C TRP A 253 8.38 -3.57 -10.08
N ARG A 254 9.20 -4.32 -9.34
CA ARG A 254 8.77 -5.36 -8.40
C ARG A 254 9.22 -5.04 -6.98
N LEU A 255 8.38 -5.38 -6.01
CA LEU A 255 8.73 -5.24 -4.60
C LEU A 255 9.72 -6.36 -4.21
N LYS A 256 10.88 -5.99 -3.66
CA LYS A 256 11.81 -6.93 -3.04
C LYS A 256 11.42 -7.11 -1.56
N PRO A 257 11.06 -8.32 -1.11
CA PRO A 257 10.82 -8.59 0.31
C PRO A 257 12.03 -8.20 1.15
N THR A 258 11.78 -7.51 2.26
CA THR A 258 12.77 -7.32 3.32
C THR A 258 12.60 -8.41 4.36
N ASP A 259 13.71 -8.83 4.99
CA ASP A 259 13.63 -9.79 6.09
C ASP A 259 12.84 -9.19 7.26
N ALA A 260 12.03 -10.01 7.94
CA ALA A 260 11.10 -9.57 8.98
C ALA A 260 11.78 -8.82 10.16
N GLY A 261 13.09 -9.02 10.36
CA GLY A 261 13.88 -8.29 11.35
C GLY A 261 14.35 -6.90 10.92
N THR A 262 14.17 -6.52 9.65
CA THR A 262 14.70 -5.28 9.05
C THR A 262 13.61 -4.32 8.60
N ALA A 263 12.35 -4.75 8.52
CA ALA A 263 11.23 -3.89 8.18
C ALA A 263 10.93 -2.91 9.32
N ARG A 264 11.56 -1.74 9.24
CA ARG A 264 11.41 -0.66 10.22
C ARG A 264 10.25 0.24 9.79
N THR A 265 9.14 0.22 10.52
CA THR A 265 8.23 1.36 10.54
C THR A 265 8.85 2.41 11.43
N ASP A 266 9.17 3.56 10.85
CA ASP A 266 9.53 4.74 11.63
C ASP A 266 8.32 5.66 11.73
N TYR A 267 8.18 6.39 12.84
CA TYR A 267 7.24 7.49 12.92
C TYR A 267 8.01 8.79 12.73
N VAL A 268 7.59 9.60 11.75
CA VAL A 268 8.15 10.93 11.51
C VAL A 268 7.16 12.00 11.97
N THR A 269 7.68 13.11 12.46
CA THR A 269 6.89 14.26 12.95
C THR A 269 6.89 15.44 11.96
N SER A 270 7.58 15.29 10.83
CA SER A 270 7.67 16.28 9.76
C SER A 270 7.84 15.58 8.41
N LEU A 271 7.28 16.21 7.37
CA LEU A 271 7.48 15.84 5.96
C LEU A 271 8.51 16.75 5.27
N GLY A 272 9.33 17.48 6.02
CA GLY A 272 10.46 18.23 5.46
C GLY A 272 11.44 17.28 4.73
N GLY A 273 11.74 17.57 3.47
CA GLY A 273 12.57 16.70 2.62
C GLY A 273 11.85 15.49 2.00
N TRP A 274 10.52 15.43 2.13
CA TRP A 274 9.67 14.48 1.43
C TRP A 274 8.97 15.13 0.24
N THR A 275 8.66 14.33 -0.77
CA THR A 275 7.85 14.73 -1.90
C THR A 275 6.38 14.49 -1.60
N LYS A 276 5.60 15.56 -1.56
CA LYS A 276 4.14 15.43 -1.52
C LYS A 276 3.64 14.97 -2.88
N TRP A 277 2.60 14.12 -2.86
CA TRP A 277 1.93 13.65 -4.07
C TRP A 277 1.23 14.77 -4.83
#